data_AF-A0A1F2UDS6-F1
#
_entry.id   AF-A0A1F2UDS6-F1
#
_cell.length_a   1.000
_cell.length_b   1.000
_cell.length_c   1.000
_cell.angle_alpha   90.00
_cell.angle_beta   90.00
_cell.angle_gamma   90.00
#
_symmetry.space_group_name_H-M   'P 1'
#
loop_
_entity.id
_entity.type
_entity.pdbx_description
1 polymer ?
#
loop_
_entity_poly.entity_id
_entity_poly.type
_entity_poly.pdbx_seq_one_letter_code
_entity_poly.pdbx_strand_id
1 'polypeptide(L)'
;MAEDWVGSKIARLRSQHKLTLARLGAKVGCTGGHISQIERGRSAPSLRLIKKLASVFDVPWLWLLADLPPEACKVADAIAALSPDRRPAAARLFQIAMEMVELVSKWQGGSTK
;
A
#
# COMPACT_ATOMS: atom_id res chain seq x y z
N MET A 1 6.59 9.16 20.30
CA MET A 1 5.57 9.10 19.25
C MET A 1 6.04 8.04 18.26
N ALA A 2 5.56 6.80 18.35
CA ALA A 2 5.98 5.77 17.39
C ALA A 2 5.31 6.08 16.04
N GLU A 3 6.10 6.26 14.98
CA GLU A 3 5.59 6.37 13.62
C GLU A 3 4.66 5.19 13.31
N ASP A 4 3.51 5.42 12.67
CA ASP A 4 2.61 4.34 12.25
C ASP A 4 3.18 3.68 10.98
N TRP A 5 4.17 2.83 11.18
CA TRP A 5 4.87 2.14 10.10
C TRP A 5 4.26 0.74 9.85
N VAL A 6 4.61 0.10 8.74
CA VAL A 6 3.95 -1.14 8.31
C VAL A 6 3.93 -2.24 9.38
N GLY A 7 5.00 -2.39 10.18
CA GLY A 7 5.07 -3.40 11.23
C GLY A 7 4.15 -3.14 12.42
N SER A 8 3.96 -1.88 12.84
CA SER A 8 3.01 -1.55 13.91
C SER A 8 1.57 -1.83 13.47
N LYS A 9 1.24 -1.56 12.21
CA LYS A 9 -0.07 -1.89 11.62
C LYS A 9 -0.30 -3.40 11.60
N ILE A 10 0.69 -4.18 11.18
CA ILE A 10 0.62 -5.65 11.20
C ILE A 10 0.39 -6.16 12.63
N ALA A 11 1.10 -5.63 13.62
CA ALA A 11 0.94 -6.03 15.02
C ALA A 11 -0.48 -5.74 15.56
N ARG A 12 -1.02 -4.56 15.20
CA ARG A 12 -2.39 -4.15 15.55
C ARG A 12 -3.42 -5.08 14.91
N LEU A 13 -3.35 -5.30 13.59
CA LEU A 13 -4.25 -6.18 12.86
C LEU A 13 -4.17 -7.63 13.38
N ARG A 14 -2.95 -8.15 13.59
CA ARG A 14 -2.77 -9.49 14.16
C ARG A 14 -3.48 -9.64 15.50
N SER A 15 -3.37 -8.64 16.37
CA SER A 15 -3.98 -8.64 17.69
C SER A 15 -5.50 -8.54 17.62
N GLN A 16 -6.04 -7.68 16.75
CA GLN A 16 -7.48 -7.55 16.50
C GLN A 16 -8.09 -8.86 15.99
N HIS A 17 -7.38 -9.57 15.11
CA HIS A 17 -7.78 -10.88 14.60
C HIS A 17 -7.48 -12.05 15.56
N LYS A 18 -6.95 -11.78 16.76
CA LYS A 18 -6.59 -12.77 17.79
C LYS A 18 -5.67 -13.89 17.26
N LEU A 19 -4.76 -13.55 16.34
CA LEU A 19 -3.80 -14.50 15.77
C LEU A 19 -2.49 -14.51 16.58
N THR A 20 -1.98 -15.70 16.84
CA THR A 20 -0.61 -15.85 17.34
C THR A 20 0.39 -15.59 16.20
N LEU A 21 1.62 -15.21 16.54
CA LEU A 21 2.70 -15.04 15.56
C LEU A 21 2.89 -16.30 14.71
N ALA A 22 2.83 -17.48 15.33
CA ALA A 22 2.94 -18.77 14.65
C ALA A 22 1.78 -19.01 13.65
N ARG A 23 0.53 -18.72 14.04
CA ARG A 23 -0.64 -18.87 13.16
C ARG A 23 -0.60 -17.88 11.99
N LEU A 24 -0.23 -16.62 12.24
CA LEU A 24 -0.09 -15.63 11.17
C LEU A 24 1.02 -16.04 10.19
N GLY A 25 2.19 -16.42 10.73
CA GLY A 25 3.31 -16.92 9.92
C GLY A 25 2.90 -18.09 9.03
N ALA A 26 2.21 -19.09 9.59
CA ALA A 26 1.70 -20.23 8.82
C ALA A 26 0.75 -19.80 7.69
N LYS A 27 -0.20 -18.89 7.97
CA LYS A 27 -1.15 -18.36 6.96
C LYS A 27 -0.46 -17.67 5.78
N VAL A 28 0.64 -16.97 6.01
CA VAL A 28 1.36 -16.23 4.95
C VAL A 28 2.58 -16.97 4.39
N GLY A 29 2.88 -18.15 4.94
CA GLY A 29 3.98 -19.00 4.50
C GLY A 29 5.37 -18.52 4.97
N CYS A 30 5.47 -18.09 6.22
CA CYS A 30 6.75 -17.79 6.88
C CYS A 30 6.74 -18.22 8.36
N THR A 31 7.86 -18.04 9.06
CA THR A 31 7.93 -18.36 10.50
C THR A 31 7.30 -17.26 11.35
N GLY A 32 6.79 -17.62 12.53
CA GLY A 32 6.32 -16.63 13.51
C GLY A 32 7.44 -15.70 14.01
N GLY A 33 8.69 -16.19 14.04
CA GLY A 33 9.86 -15.37 14.33
C GLY A 33 10.07 -14.26 13.31
N HIS A 34 9.87 -14.55 12.01
CA HIS A 34 9.96 -13.53 10.96
C HIS A 34 8.88 -12.46 11.12
N ILE A 35 7.63 -12.85 11.41
CA ILE A 35 6.55 -11.91 11.75
C ILE A 35 6.94 -11.04 12.96
N SER A 36 7.53 -11.62 14.01
CA SER A 36 7.98 -10.85 15.19
C SER A 36 9.05 -9.81 14.84
N GLN A 37 10.02 -10.15 13.99
CA GLN A 37 11.03 -9.18 13.54
C GLN A 37 10.38 -8.05 12.73
N ILE A 38 9.39 -8.37 11.91
CA ILE A 38 8.60 -7.38 11.16
C ILE A 38 7.75 -6.53 12.08
N GLU A 39 7.12 -7.05 13.13
CA GLU A 39 6.32 -6.21 14.04
C GLU A 39 7.18 -5.24 14.88
N ARG A 40 8.46 -5.56 15.06
CA ARG A 40 9.41 -4.81 15.92
C ARG A 40 10.40 -3.91 15.19
N GLY A 41 10.29 -3.72 13.88
CA GLY A 41 11.18 -2.81 13.15
C GLY A 41 12.53 -3.40 12.79
N ARG A 42 12.69 -4.72 12.95
CA ARG A 42 13.98 -5.40 12.74
C ARG A 42 14.12 -6.03 11.38
N SER A 43 13.03 -6.18 10.63
CA SER A 43 13.02 -6.69 9.27
C SER A 43 11.93 -6.01 8.45
N ALA A 44 12.25 -5.63 7.22
CA ALA A 44 11.25 -5.14 6.27
C ALA A 44 10.52 -6.32 5.62
N PRO A 45 9.17 -6.30 5.52
CA PRO A 45 8.44 -7.32 4.78
C PRO A 45 8.61 -7.12 3.27
N SER A 46 8.70 -8.21 2.51
CA SER A 46 8.66 -8.13 1.05
C SER A 46 7.27 -7.71 0.55
N LEU A 47 7.20 -7.14 -0.66
CA LEU A 47 5.90 -6.77 -1.26
C LEU A 47 4.95 -7.98 -1.39
N ARG A 48 5.49 -9.17 -1.69
CA ARG A 48 4.71 -10.41 -1.73
C ARG A 48 4.11 -10.75 -0.37
N LEU A 49 4.88 -10.57 0.71
CA LEU A 49 4.42 -10.79 2.07
C LEU A 49 3.35 -9.76 2.48
N ILE A 50 3.52 -8.49 2.14
CA ILE A 50 2.51 -7.45 2.37
C ILE A 50 1.19 -7.80 1.69
N LYS A 51 1.20 -8.20 0.41
CA LYS A 51 -0.03 -8.60 -0.29
C LYS A 51 -0.74 -9.79 0.38
N LYS A 52 0.03 -10.78 0.86
CA LYS A 52 -0.53 -11.92 1.62
C LYS A 52 -1.13 -11.48 2.96
N LEU A 53 -0.43 -10.64 3.72
CA LEU A 53 -0.91 -10.12 5.00
C LEU A 53 -2.18 -9.29 4.82
N ALA A 54 -2.19 -8.42 3.81
CA ALA A 54 -3.34 -7.62 3.44
C ALA A 54 -4.56 -8.49 3.11
N SER A 55 -4.35 -9.59 2.36
CA SER A 55 -5.40 -10.58 2.08
C SER A 55 -5.88 -11.33 3.33
N VAL A 56 -5.00 -11.67 4.27
CA VAL A 56 -5.39 -12.34 5.54
C VAL A 56 -6.24 -11.42 6.43
N PHE A 57 -5.95 -10.12 6.41
CA PHE A 57 -6.64 -9.12 7.22
C PHE A 57 -7.81 -8.44 6.50
N ASP A 58 -8.05 -8.77 5.22
CA ASP A 58 -9.07 -8.15 4.39
C ASP A 58 -8.96 -6.62 4.30
N VAL A 59 -7.72 -6.14 4.05
CA VAL A 59 -7.42 -4.70 3.90
C VAL A 59 -6.70 -4.43 2.57
N PRO A 60 -6.76 -3.19 2.02
CA PRO A 60 -5.99 -2.83 0.83
C PRO A 60 -4.48 -2.90 1.08
N TRP A 61 -3.72 -3.52 0.17
CA TRP A 61 -2.28 -3.74 0.37
C TRP A 61 -1.46 -2.45 0.29
N LEU A 62 -1.87 -1.47 -0.52
CA LEU A 62 -1.22 -0.15 -0.58
C LEU A 62 -1.54 0.71 0.65
N TRP A 63 -2.71 0.52 1.27
CA TRP A 63 -3.01 1.14 2.55
C TRP A 63 -2.09 0.58 3.64
N LEU A 64 -1.97 -0.75 3.71
CA LEU A 64 -1.08 -1.40 4.69
C LEU A 64 0.38 -0.97 4.51
N LEU A 65 0.84 -0.85 3.26
CA LEU A 65 2.21 -0.46 2.93
C LEU A 65 2.49 1.04 3.17
N ALA A 66 1.59 1.93 2.77
CA ALA A 66 1.89 3.35 2.61
C ALA A 66 0.72 4.30 2.89
N ASP A 67 -0.33 3.86 3.61
CA ASP A 67 -1.54 4.66 3.92
C ASP A 67 -2.26 5.23 2.70
N LEU A 68 -2.07 4.62 1.54
CA LEU A 68 -2.76 5.06 0.34
C LEU A 68 -4.24 4.64 0.39
N PRO A 69 -5.14 5.46 -0.18
CA PRO A 69 -6.55 5.16 -0.19
C PRO A 69 -6.86 3.90 -1.03
N PRO A 70 -7.99 3.21 -0.79
CA PRO A 70 -8.35 1.98 -1.49
C PRO A 70 -8.35 2.11 -3.03
N GLU A 71 -8.69 3.28 -3.55
CA GLU A 71 -8.68 3.61 -4.97
C GLU A 71 -7.30 3.42 -5.61
N ALA A 72 -6.22 3.65 -4.86
CA ALA A 72 -4.86 3.46 -5.34
C ALA A 72 -4.58 1.99 -5.71
N CYS A 73 -5.19 1.03 -5.01
CA CYS A 73 -5.06 -0.39 -5.36
C CYS A 73 -5.68 -0.67 -6.73
N LYS A 74 -6.87 -0.10 -7.01
CA LYS A 74 -7.54 -0.25 -8.31
C LYS A 74 -6.67 0.28 -9.46
N VAL A 75 -6.05 1.44 -9.26
CA VAL A 75 -5.13 2.03 -10.25
C VAL A 75 -3.90 1.13 -10.43
N ALA A 76 -3.29 0.67 -9.34
CA ALA A 76 -2.12 -0.22 -9.42
C ALA A 76 -2.42 -1.54 -10.13
N ASP A 77 -3.58 -2.13 -9.86
CA ASP A 77 -4.03 -3.36 -10.52
C ASP A 77 -4.32 -3.14 -12.01
N ALA A 78 -4.95 -2.00 -12.36
CA ALA A 78 -5.17 -1.60 -13.75
C ALA A 78 -3.84 -1.42 -14.50
N ILE A 79 -2.85 -0.75 -13.90
CA ILE A 79 -1.51 -0.59 -14.49
C ILE A 79 -0.81 -1.93 -14.64
N ALA A 80 -0.93 -2.82 -13.65
CA ALA A 80 -0.33 -4.16 -13.71
C ALA A 80 -0.93 -5.03 -14.83
N ALA A 81 -2.22 -4.83 -15.14
CA ALA A 81 -2.93 -5.51 -16.23
C ALA A 81 -2.60 -4.95 -17.63
N LEU A 82 -1.95 -3.79 -17.73
CA LEU A 82 -1.50 -3.25 -19.02
C LEU A 82 -0.36 -4.10 -19.61
N SER A 83 -0.34 -4.19 -20.94
CA SER A 83 0.81 -4.72 -21.66
C SER A 83 2.06 -3.88 -21.33
N PRO A 84 3.25 -4.51 -21.19
CA PRO A 84 4.45 -3.80 -20.73
C PRO A 84 4.80 -2.53 -21.53
N ASP A 85 4.56 -2.55 -22.84
CA ASP A 85 4.73 -1.43 -23.78
C ASP A 85 3.82 -0.22 -23.49
N ARG A 86 2.69 -0.44 -22.81
CA ARG A 86 1.72 0.61 -22.44
C ARG A 86 1.95 1.22 -21.07
N ARG A 87 2.77 0.60 -20.21
CA ARG A 87 3.09 1.14 -18.88
C ARG A 87 3.73 2.53 -18.90
N PRO A 88 4.61 2.89 -19.86
CA PRO A 88 5.11 4.26 -19.97
C PRO A 88 4.00 5.30 -20.21
N ALA A 89 2.90 4.92 -20.86
CA ALA A 89 1.76 5.82 -21.03
C ALA A 89 1.09 6.13 -19.69
N ALA A 90 0.99 5.16 -18.78
CA ALA A 90 0.49 5.40 -17.42
C ALA A 90 1.38 6.39 -16.66
N ALA A 91 2.71 6.28 -16.79
CA ALA A 91 3.64 7.25 -16.21
C ALA A 91 3.46 8.66 -16.81
N ARG A 92 3.27 8.77 -18.13
CA ARG A 92 2.96 10.06 -18.77
C ARG A 92 1.64 10.65 -18.31
N LEU A 93 0.58 9.83 -18.18
CA LEU A 93 -0.71 10.29 -17.66
C LEU A 93 -0.60 10.79 -16.23
N PHE A 94 0.18 10.11 -15.38
CA PHE A 94 0.47 10.57 -14.03
C PHE A 94 1.20 11.92 -14.04
N GLN A 95 2.25 12.06 -14.87
CA GLN A 95 2.98 13.31 -15.02
C GLN A 95 2.06 14.47 -15.44
N ILE A 96 1.23 14.26 -16.46
CA ILE A 96 0.22 15.24 -16.91
C ILE A 96 -0.74 15.57 -15.77
N ALA A 97 -1.23 14.56 -15.04
CA ALA A 97 -2.13 14.80 -13.92
C ALA A 97 -1.48 15.69 -12.83
N MET A 98 -0.21 15.46 -12.51
CA MET A 98 0.54 16.29 -11.57
C MET A 98 0.73 17.73 -12.09
N GLU A 99 1.07 17.89 -13.37
CA GLU A 99 1.18 19.22 -14.01
C GLU A 99 -0.17 19.95 -14.03
N MET A 100 -1.27 19.25 -14.30
CA MET A 100 -2.61 19.82 -14.23
C MET A 100 -2.97 20.27 -12.80
N VAL A 101 -2.60 19.50 -11.77
CA VAL A 101 -2.83 19.89 -10.36
C VAL A 101 -2.10 21.20 -10.05
N GLU A 102 -0.85 21.34 -10.50
CA GLU A 102 -0.12 22.60 -10.34
C GLU A 102 -0.78 23.75 -11.07
N LEU A 103 -1.22 23.52 -12.31
CA LEU A 103 -1.88 24.54 -13.14
C LEU A 103 -3.17 25.03 -12.48
N VAL A 104 -4.03 24.11 -12.03
CA VAL A 104 -5.28 24.42 -11.33
C VAL A 104 -5.01 25.15 -10.02
N SER A 105 -3.98 24.76 -9.27
CA SER A 105 -3.62 25.43 -8.00
C SER A 105 -3.16 26.87 -8.21
N LYS A 106 -2.58 27.19 -9.37
CA LYS A 106 -2.10 28.54 -9.73
C LYS A 106 -3.17 29.38 -10.44
N TRP A 107 -4.32 28.79 -10.78
CA TRP A 107 -5.39 29.49 -11.49
C TRP A 107 -6.10 30.49 -10.55
N GLN A 108 -6.03 31.78 -10.88
CA GLN A 108 -6.63 32.86 -10.08
C GLN A 108 -8.05 33.25 -10.51
N GLY A 109 -8.71 32.39 -11.29
CA GLY A 109 -10.06 32.64 -11.81
C GLY A 109 -10.06 33.33 -13.17
N GLY A 110 -10.84 32.77 -14.10
CA GLY A 110 -11.31 33.45 -15.29
C GLY A 110 -12.74 33.89 -15.03
N SER A 111 -12.98 35.20 -15.04
CA SER A 111 -14.32 35.78 -14.95
C SER A 111 -15.15 35.26 -16.13
N THR A 112 -16.05 34.31 -15.88
CA THR A 112 -17.12 33.98 -16.81
C THR A 112 -18.12 35.13 -16.77
N LYS A 113 -18.02 36.03 -17.76
CA LYS A 113 -19.17 36.86 -18.18
C LYS A 113 -20.23 35.97 -18.79
#